data_AF-A0A954PUD8-F1
#
_entry.id   AF-A0A954PUD8-F1
#
_cell.length_a   1.000
_cell.length_b   1.000
_cell.length_c   1.000
_cell.angle_alpha   90.00
_cell.angle_beta   90.00
_cell.angle_gamma   90.00
#
_symmetry.space_group_name_H-M   'P 1'
#
loop_
_entity.id
_entity.type
_entity.pdbx_description
1 polymer ?
#
loop_
_entity_poly.entity_id
_entity_poly.type
_entity_poly.pdbx_seq_one_letter_code
_entity_poly.pdbx_strand_id
1 'polypeptide(L)'
;MQQFAALIHVRFLVVFALFVTLSAVPAVSDDKPKPDATEKVEAEKPAEPKADEQKPAAEKPEAKQGEAKKPEEKKPEEKKPAEKKAKEKKKPAAEKPAEKKPEEKKEPAPPVSAFPDKALEDAVRHEVFAKRYNNEPITKEDVANISRVVGVGKQIKDLTGLEHCHALMLIDLRNNQISDLTPIANLKRLQSVTLAGNRLKTLEPIKELTGMQLLDVSRNEVQDLKPLEKMSNLRTLYIAENRVATLDPIAGLSKIWSLDASGNELKNVDPVAGLQWITSLDLRNNSVSDVTPIAKLPGLKTLLLENNDIKDLSPLVQACEADKAGENRFAPYLRLYLGGNPIPEKERSAAVEALKACGVRVK
;
A
#
# COMPACT_ATOMS: atom_id res chain seq x y z
N MET A 1 42.75 -6.53 -11.91
CA MET A 1 41.84 -5.57 -11.27
C MET A 1 40.43 -6.14 -11.34
N GLN A 2 39.93 -6.66 -10.23
CA GLN A 2 38.67 -7.42 -10.16
C GLN A 2 38.21 -7.39 -8.69
N GLN A 3 36.90 -7.54 -8.46
CA GLN A 3 36.23 -7.57 -7.14
C GLN A 3 36.25 -6.25 -6.34
N PHE A 4 35.10 -5.56 -6.31
CA PHE A 4 34.41 -5.17 -5.08
C PHE A 4 32.99 -4.72 -5.42
N ALA A 5 32.05 -5.65 -5.29
CA ALA A 5 30.61 -5.42 -5.35
C ALA A 5 29.96 -6.11 -4.15
N ALA A 6 28.73 -5.69 -3.80
CA ALA A 6 27.91 -6.14 -2.67
C ALA A 6 28.23 -5.53 -1.28
N LEU A 7 27.67 -4.34 -1.01
CA LEU A 7 27.08 -4.03 0.30
C LEU A 7 25.99 -2.94 0.22
N ILE A 8 24.90 -3.22 -0.51
CA ILE A 8 23.64 -2.46 -0.41
C ILE A 8 22.51 -3.48 -0.34
N HIS A 9 21.88 -3.62 0.83
CA HIS A 9 20.48 -4.01 1.08
C HIS A 9 20.24 -4.02 2.61
N VAL A 10 18.98 -3.93 3.05
CA VAL A 10 18.51 -3.90 4.46
C VAL A 10 18.68 -2.55 5.19
N ARG A 11 17.77 -1.60 4.89
CA ARG A 11 17.03 -0.76 5.86
C ARG A 11 16.04 0.17 5.15
N PHE A 12 14.89 -0.37 4.74
CA PHE A 12 13.73 0.42 4.29
C PHE A 12 12.43 -0.29 4.68
N LEU A 13 12.06 -0.20 5.96
CA LEU A 13 10.73 -0.51 6.46
C LEU A 13 10.58 0.12 7.85
N VAL A 14 9.75 1.17 7.95
CA VAL A 14 9.14 1.86 9.12
C VAL A 14 8.91 3.34 8.71
N VAL A 15 7.88 3.98 9.26
CA VAL A 15 7.33 5.32 8.92
C VAL A 15 6.55 5.39 7.59
N PHE A 16 5.29 4.93 7.61
CA PHE A 16 4.19 5.55 6.84
C PHE A 16 2.82 5.16 7.43
N ALA A 17 2.46 5.74 8.59
CA ALA A 17 1.13 5.64 9.19
C ALA A 17 0.93 6.73 10.26
N LEU A 18 0.60 7.96 9.86
CA LEU A 18 0.07 9.01 10.76
C LEU A 18 -0.45 10.22 9.96
N PHE A 19 -1.68 10.11 9.47
CA PHE A 19 -2.51 11.27 9.10
C PHE A 19 -3.97 10.96 9.46
N VAL A 20 -4.30 11.16 10.73
CA VAL A 20 -5.70 11.26 11.17
C VAL A 20 -6.17 12.67 10.86
N THR A 21 -7.06 12.83 9.88
CA THR A 21 -7.69 14.12 9.59
C THR A 21 -8.79 14.38 10.61
N LEU A 22 -8.52 15.26 11.57
CA LEU A 22 -9.51 15.77 12.50
C LEU A 22 -10.38 16.82 11.80
N SER A 23 -11.61 16.45 11.43
CA SER A 23 -12.60 17.38 10.88
C SER A 23 -13.12 18.29 11.99
N ALA A 24 -12.84 19.60 11.90
CA ALA A 24 -13.30 20.57 12.88
C ALA A 24 -14.79 20.89 12.75
N VAL A 25 -15.51 20.89 13.87
CA VAL A 25 -16.85 21.46 14.02
C VAL A 25 -16.69 22.90 14.56
N PRO A 26 -17.38 23.91 14.01
CA PRO A 26 -17.26 25.28 14.52
C PRO A 26 -17.90 25.41 15.90
N ALA A 27 -17.19 26.05 16.84
CA ALA A 27 -17.70 26.36 18.16
C ALA A 27 -18.61 27.61 18.13
N VAL A 28 -19.74 27.53 18.82
CA VAL A 28 -20.62 28.66 19.13
C VAL A 28 -20.04 29.45 20.30
N SER A 29 -20.19 30.76 20.29
CA SER A 29 -19.83 31.64 21.41
C SER A 29 -20.81 31.44 22.57
N ASP A 30 -20.32 31.38 23.82
CA ASP A 30 -20.22 32.59 24.63
C ASP A 30 -19.68 32.36 26.05
N ASP A 31 -19.22 33.48 26.61
CA ASP A 31 -18.99 33.83 28.01
C ASP A 31 -17.81 33.26 28.83
N LYS A 32 -17.38 34.11 29.77
CA LYS A 32 -16.19 34.06 30.65
C LYS A 32 -16.68 34.09 32.11
N PRO A 33 -15.90 33.60 33.10
CA PRO A 33 -14.84 34.47 33.66
C PRO A 33 -13.57 33.75 34.18
N LYS A 34 -12.55 34.58 34.46
CA LYS A 34 -11.30 34.27 35.18
C LYS A 34 -11.53 34.45 36.71
N PRO A 35 -10.75 33.83 37.63
CA PRO A 35 -9.39 34.34 38.00
C PRO A 35 -8.31 33.22 38.05
N ASP A 36 -7.06 33.46 37.65
CA ASP A 36 -5.92 33.90 38.49
C ASP A 36 -5.53 32.97 39.65
N ALA A 37 -4.42 32.23 39.47
CA ALA A 37 -3.27 32.26 40.37
C ALA A 37 -2.02 31.63 39.71
N THR A 38 -0.85 32.14 40.09
CA THR A 38 0.48 31.71 39.66
C THR A 38 0.93 30.39 40.28
N GLU A 39 1.56 29.51 39.50
CA GLU A 39 2.71 28.74 39.98
C GLU A 39 3.70 28.44 38.83
N LYS A 40 4.99 28.67 39.09
CA LYS A 40 6.10 28.14 38.29
C LYS A 40 6.64 26.93 39.03
N VAL A 41 7.11 25.90 38.32
CA VAL A 41 8.47 25.34 38.52
C VAL A 41 8.76 24.26 37.47
N GLU A 42 9.90 24.48 36.82
CA GLU A 42 10.89 23.56 36.22
C GLU A 42 10.48 22.37 35.33
N ALA A 43 11.22 22.27 34.22
CA ALA A 43 11.23 21.14 33.31
C ALA A 43 12.53 20.33 33.51
N GLU A 44 12.41 19.05 33.83
CA GLU A 44 13.53 18.10 33.70
C GLU A 44 13.51 17.44 32.31
N LYS A 45 14.69 17.37 31.68
CA LYS A 45 14.93 16.59 30.45
C LYS A 45 15.41 15.18 30.84
N PRO A 46 15.13 14.14 30.02
CA PRO A 46 15.33 12.76 30.43
C PRO A 46 16.80 12.32 30.41
N ALA A 47 17.15 11.43 31.34
CA ALA A 47 18.46 10.77 31.38
C ALA A 47 18.57 9.64 30.34
N GLU A 48 19.74 9.55 29.71
CA GLU A 48 20.09 8.48 28.75
C GLU A 48 20.56 7.21 29.51
N PRO A 49 20.12 6.00 29.11
CA PRO A 49 20.79 4.76 29.48
C PRO A 49 21.98 4.50 28.54
N LYS A 50 23.13 4.20 29.13
CA LYS A 50 24.38 3.88 28.41
C LYS A 50 24.28 2.55 27.66
N ALA A 51 25.02 2.45 26.56
CA ALA A 51 25.26 1.18 25.89
C ALA A 51 26.33 0.37 26.64
N ASP A 52 26.08 -0.93 26.84
CA ASP A 52 27.11 -1.92 27.14
C ASP A 52 27.18 -2.92 25.97
N GLU A 53 28.36 -3.00 25.35
CA GLU A 53 28.68 -4.06 24.40
C GLU A 53 29.10 -5.33 25.17
N GLN A 54 28.50 -6.48 24.85
CA GLN A 54 29.21 -7.75 25.05
C GLN A 54 28.79 -8.83 24.05
N LYS A 55 29.80 -9.34 23.34
CA LYS A 55 29.76 -10.41 22.35
C LYS A 55 30.75 -11.49 22.79
N PRO A 56 30.37 -12.78 22.70
CA PRO A 56 31.29 -13.85 22.30
C PRO A 56 30.93 -14.32 20.87
N ALA A 57 31.87 -14.49 19.92
CA ALA A 57 32.77 -15.65 19.81
C ALA A 57 31.94 -16.94 19.69
N ALA A 58 31.59 -17.46 18.50
CA ALA A 58 32.40 -17.76 17.30
C ALA A 58 33.46 -18.84 17.56
N GLU A 59 33.05 -20.10 17.47
CA GLU A 59 33.92 -21.27 17.57
C GLU A 59 33.65 -22.26 16.41
N LYS A 60 34.74 -22.70 15.76
CA LYS A 60 34.84 -23.68 14.66
C LYS A 60 36.34 -23.79 14.29
N PRO A 61 36.82 -24.82 13.57
CA PRO A 61 36.19 -26.12 13.25
C PRO A 61 37.12 -27.34 13.50
N GLU A 62 36.60 -28.56 13.31
CA GLU A 62 37.44 -29.74 12.95
C GLU A 62 37.31 -30.08 11.45
N ALA A 63 38.32 -30.77 10.91
CA ALA A 63 38.49 -30.98 9.47
C ALA A 63 38.98 -32.39 9.09
N LYS A 64 38.53 -32.88 7.93
CA LYS A 64 39.23 -33.84 7.03
C LYS A 64 38.82 -33.47 5.59
N GLN A 65 39.69 -32.87 4.77
CA GLN A 65 40.76 -33.46 3.94
C GLN A 65 40.29 -34.27 2.72
N GLY A 66 40.79 -33.89 1.54
CA GLY A 66 40.49 -34.46 0.20
C GLY A 66 41.10 -33.60 -0.92
N GLU A 67 42.31 -33.97 -1.34
CA GLU A 67 43.27 -33.39 -2.32
C GLU A 67 42.66 -32.77 -3.62
N ALA A 68 43.06 -31.56 -4.06
CA ALA A 68 44.23 -31.17 -4.90
C ALA A 68 44.25 -31.80 -6.33
N LYS A 69 44.46 -31.10 -7.47
CA LYS A 69 45.42 -30.01 -7.78
C LYS A 69 44.96 -29.08 -8.95
N LYS A 70 45.46 -27.82 -8.95
CA LYS A 70 45.67 -26.90 -10.12
C LYS A 70 47.10 -27.15 -10.70
N PRO A 71 47.68 -26.49 -11.74
CA PRO A 71 47.43 -25.15 -12.31
C PRO A 71 47.21 -25.19 -13.86
N GLU A 72 47.31 -24.14 -14.70
CA GLU A 72 47.69 -22.72 -14.56
C GLU A 72 46.95 -21.82 -15.60
N GLU A 73 47.51 -20.67 -15.99
CA GLU A 73 47.11 -19.79 -17.10
C GLU A 73 48.27 -19.61 -18.10
N LYS A 74 47.96 -19.28 -19.37
CA LYS A 74 48.74 -18.31 -20.17
C LYS A 74 47.96 -17.82 -21.40
N LYS A 75 48.17 -16.55 -21.76
CA LYS A 75 47.55 -15.82 -22.88
C LYS A 75 48.59 -15.69 -24.05
N PRO A 76 48.31 -14.99 -25.18
CA PRO A 76 48.29 -15.61 -26.51
C PRO A 76 49.45 -15.15 -27.43
N GLU A 77 49.60 -15.81 -28.59
CA GLU A 77 50.38 -15.29 -29.72
C GLU A 77 49.60 -15.36 -31.05
N GLU A 78 49.91 -14.43 -31.94
CA GLU A 78 49.31 -14.29 -33.27
C GLU A 78 49.90 -15.27 -34.29
N LYS A 79 49.11 -15.62 -35.33
CA LYS A 79 49.64 -15.77 -36.70
C LYS A 79 48.55 -15.64 -37.77
N LYS A 80 48.91 -14.90 -38.81
CA LYS A 80 48.16 -14.63 -40.06
C LYS A 80 48.93 -15.31 -41.22
N PRO A 81 48.43 -15.30 -42.47
CA PRO A 81 47.28 -16.02 -43.01
C PRO A 81 47.70 -17.05 -44.11
N ALA A 82 46.75 -17.71 -44.76
CA ALA A 82 47.01 -18.44 -46.02
C ALA A 82 45.90 -18.17 -47.06
N GLU A 83 46.29 -17.85 -48.29
CA GLU A 83 45.40 -17.58 -49.42
C GLU A 83 44.88 -18.86 -50.10
N LYS A 84 43.77 -18.76 -50.85
CA LYS A 84 43.68 -19.37 -52.20
C LYS A 84 42.51 -18.85 -53.08
N LYS A 85 42.88 -17.99 -54.04
CA LYS A 85 42.43 -17.88 -55.44
C LYS A 85 40.96 -18.15 -55.84
N ALA A 86 40.26 -17.03 -56.07
CA ALA A 86 39.46 -16.66 -57.25
C ALA A 86 39.12 -17.68 -58.37
N LYS A 87 37.87 -17.56 -58.89
CA LYS A 87 37.54 -17.63 -60.33
C LYS A 87 36.49 -16.57 -60.69
N GLU A 88 36.74 -15.81 -61.76
CA GLU A 88 35.81 -14.83 -62.33
C GLU A 88 34.68 -15.49 -63.14
N LYS A 89 33.57 -14.77 -63.34
CA LYS A 89 32.83 -14.78 -64.62
C LYS A 89 32.00 -13.49 -64.85
N LYS A 90 32.47 -12.70 -65.82
CA LYS A 90 31.80 -11.74 -66.72
C LYS A 90 30.48 -11.06 -66.31
N LYS A 91 30.54 -9.72 -66.29
CA LYS A 91 29.43 -8.75 -66.36
C LYS A 91 28.91 -8.55 -67.80
N PRO A 92 27.67 -8.09 -68.01
CA PRO A 92 27.40 -7.06 -69.02
C PRO A 92 26.78 -5.76 -68.44
N ALA A 93 26.79 -4.71 -69.28
CA ALA A 93 26.31 -3.35 -69.02
C ALA A 93 24.83 -3.32 -68.55
N ALA A 94 24.46 -2.62 -67.48
CA ALA A 94 24.40 -1.16 -67.25
C ALA A 94 23.03 -0.55 -67.59
N GLU A 95 22.15 -0.51 -66.59
CA GLU A 95 21.05 0.45 -66.51
C GLU A 95 21.42 1.54 -65.50
N LYS A 96 20.99 2.78 -65.76
CA LYS A 96 21.17 3.90 -64.82
C LYS A 96 20.30 3.68 -63.59
N PRO A 97 20.82 3.73 -62.35
CA PRO A 97 19.98 3.98 -61.20
C PRO A 97 19.39 5.39 -61.35
N ALA A 98 18.07 5.51 -61.34
CA ALA A 98 17.42 6.80 -61.19
C ALA A 98 17.85 7.42 -59.85
N GLU A 99 18.18 8.70 -59.85
CA GLU A 99 18.48 9.43 -58.62
C GLU A 99 17.25 9.38 -57.70
N LYS A 100 17.34 8.60 -56.62
CA LYS A 100 16.40 8.75 -55.51
C LYS A 100 16.61 10.16 -54.96
N LYS A 101 15.57 11.00 -55.09
CA LYS A 101 15.42 12.20 -54.25
C LYS A 101 15.80 11.85 -52.81
N PRO A 102 16.50 12.72 -52.07
CA PRO A 102 16.65 12.54 -50.64
C PRO A 102 15.26 12.37 -50.03
N GLU A 103 15.04 11.29 -49.29
CA GLU A 103 13.90 11.20 -48.39
C GLU A 103 14.09 12.30 -47.35
N GLU A 104 13.30 13.37 -47.45
CA GLU A 104 13.21 14.38 -46.40
C GLU A 104 12.90 13.63 -45.10
N LYS A 105 13.86 13.67 -44.16
CA LYS A 105 13.59 13.32 -42.77
C LYS A 105 12.49 14.27 -42.32
N LYS A 106 11.23 13.81 -42.33
CA LYS A 106 10.14 14.52 -41.68
C LYS A 106 10.62 14.88 -40.29
N GLU A 107 10.64 16.18 -39.99
CA GLU A 107 10.95 16.66 -38.66
C GLU A 107 10.01 15.94 -37.68
N PRO A 108 10.53 15.44 -36.54
CA PRO A 108 9.68 14.79 -35.57
C PRO A 108 8.57 15.76 -35.15
N ALA A 109 7.32 15.30 -35.21
CA ALA A 109 6.17 16.12 -34.85
C ALA A 109 6.39 16.75 -33.46
N PRO A 110 5.95 18.01 -33.24
CA PRO A 110 6.18 18.70 -31.98
C PRO A 110 5.64 17.86 -30.80
N PRO A 111 6.36 17.83 -29.66
CA PRO A 111 6.00 16.96 -28.54
C PRO A 111 4.60 17.32 -28.03
N VAL A 112 3.71 16.33 -27.96
CA VAL A 112 2.36 16.46 -27.42
C VAL A 112 2.36 15.91 -26.00
N SER A 113 1.56 16.55 -25.10
CA SER A 113 1.41 16.05 -23.74
C SER A 113 0.79 14.64 -23.75
N ALA A 114 1.33 13.73 -22.96
CA ALA A 114 0.78 12.39 -22.74
C ALA A 114 -0.51 12.40 -21.91
N PHE A 115 -0.84 13.53 -21.27
CA PHE A 115 -1.95 13.69 -20.34
C PHE A 115 -3.02 14.64 -20.93
N PRO A 116 -4.21 14.14 -21.29
CA PRO A 116 -5.31 14.99 -21.74
C PRO A 116 -5.97 15.76 -20.58
N ASP A 117 -6.01 15.17 -19.38
CA ASP A 117 -6.47 15.84 -18.15
C ASP A 117 -5.37 16.78 -17.65
N LYS A 118 -5.64 18.09 -17.65
CA LYS A 118 -4.69 19.12 -17.22
C LYS A 118 -4.39 19.09 -15.72
N ALA A 119 -5.36 18.71 -14.89
CA ALA A 119 -5.13 18.59 -13.45
C ALA A 119 -4.23 17.39 -13.13
N LEU A 120 -4.31 16.33 -13.94
CA LEU A 120 -3.37 15.20 -13.86
C LEU A 120 -2.00 15.57 -14.44
N GLU A 121 -1.95 16.27 -15.58
CA GLU A 121 -0.69 16.78 -16.13
C GLU A 121 0.07 17.60 -15.10
N ASP A 122 -0.60 18.55 -14.42
CA ASP A 122 -0.01 19.37 -13.36
C ASP A 122 0.47 18.53 -12.16
N ALA A 123 -0.30 17.53 -11.74
CA ALA A 123 0.08 16.62 -10.66
C ALA A 123 1.34 15.79 -11.02
N VAL A 124 1.44 15.32 -12.26
CA VAL A 124 2.59 14.58 -12.79
C VAL A 124 3.79 15.50 -13.03
N ARG A 125 3.56 16.75 -13.45
CA ARG A 125 4.59 17.78 -13.71
C ARG A 125 5.51 18.00 -12.52
N HIS A 126 4.98 17.92 -11.30
CA HIS A 126 5.77 18.05 -10.06
C HIS A 126 6.83 16.95 -9.88
N GLU A 127 6.62 15.76 -10.43
CA GLU A 127 7.53 14.61 -10.33
C GLU A 127 8.52 14.53 -11.52
N VAL A 128 8.23 15.23 -12.62
CA VAL A 128 9.12 15.39 -13.79
C VAL A 128 10.10 16.56 -13.57
N PHE A 129 11.21 16.29 -12.89
CA PHE A 129 12.20 17.31 -12.48
C PHE A 129 12.68 18.27 -13.58
N ALA A 130 12.78 17.80 -14.83
CA ALA A 130 13.21 18.63 -15.96
C ALA A 130 12.16 19.65 -16.43
N LYS A 131 10.87 19.38 -16.18
CA LYS A 131 9.72 20.15 -16.71
C LYS A 131 8.82 20.75 -15.63
N ARG A 132 9.15 20.56 -14.35
CA ARG A 132 8.37 21.04 -13.19
C ARG A 132 8.27 22.56 -13.04
N TYR A 133 9.11 23.33 -13.74
CA TYR A 133 9.15 24.80 -13.71
C TYR A 133 9.05 25.44 -15.10
N ASN A 134 8.58 24.70 -16.09
CA ASN A 134 8.34 25.20 -17.44
C ASN A 134 6.97 24.69 -17.96
N ASN A 135 6.58 25.19 -19.13
CA ASN A 135 5.35 24.80 -19.82
C ASN A 135 5.62 23.81 -20.97
N GLU A 136 6.76 23.11 -20.96
CA GLU A 136 7.05 22.11 -21.99
C GLU A 136 6.09 20.92 -21.85
N PRO A 137 5.56 20.37 -22.96
CA PRO A 137 4.71 19.19 -22.92
C PRO A 137 5.41 17.99 -22.27
N ILE A 138 4.70 17.30 -21.37
CA ILE A 138 5.18 16.08 -20.73
C ILE A 138 4.95 14.91 -21.68
N THR A 139 6.01 14.31 -22.20
CA THR A 139 5.93 13.17 -23.11
C THR A 139 5.94 11.84 -22.34
N LYS A 140 5.81 10.73 -23.08
CA LYS A 140 5.76 9.37 -22.52
C LYS A 140 7.11 8.97 -21.91
N GLU A 141 8.18 9.50 -22.48
CA GLU A 141 9.57 9.25 -22.10
C GLU A 141 9.92 9.96 -20.78
N ASP A 142 9.40 11.18 -20.56
CA ASP A 142 9.61 11.95 -19.32
C ASP A 142 9.09 11.20 -18.08
N VAL A 143 7.97 10.48 -18.23
CA VAL A 143 7.26 9.83 -17.12
C VAL A 143 7.63 8.36 -16.91
N ALA A 144 8.40 7.75 -17.82
CA ALA A 144 8.73 6.33 -17.76
C ALA A 144 9.39 5.89 -16.43
N ASN A 145 10.08 6.83 -15.76
CA ASN A 145 10.85 6.58 -14.54
C ASN A 145 10.25 7.23 -13.27
N ILE A 146 9.09 7.90 -13.32
CA ILE A 146 8.48 8.45 -12.10
C ILE A 146 7.94 7.31 -11.22
N SER A 147 8.25 7.35 -9.93
CA SER A 147 7.85 6.32 -8.96
C SER A 147 6.59 6.68 -8.15
N ARG A 148 6.12 7.91 -8.27
CA ARG A 148 5.00 8.47 -7.50
C ARG A 148 4.20 9.46 -8.34
N VAL A 149 2.90 9.60 -8.05
CA VAL A 149 2.05 10.73 -8.44
C VAL A 149 1.17 11.13 -7.26
N VAL A 150 1.07 12.43 -6.97
CA VAL A 150 0.21 12.99 -5.91
C VAL A 150 -0.61 14.16 -6.45
N GLY A 151 -1.94 14.08 -6.32
CA GLY A 151 -2.88 15.03 -6.94
C GLY A 151 -4.19 15.14 -6.16
N VAL A 152 -4.11 15.25 -4.83
CA VAL A 152 -5.29 15.32 -3.95
C VAL A 152 -6.11 16.59 -4.20
N GLY A 153 -7.44 16.44 -4.35
CA GLY A 153 -8.36 17.60 -4.44
C GLY A 153 -8.28 18.38 -5.76
N LYS A 154 -7.70 17.81 -6.82
CA LYS A 154 -7.36 18.51 -8.07
C LYS A 154 -8.45 18.50 -9.13
N GLN A 155 -9.58 17.83 -8.88
CA GLN A 155 -10.69 17.63 -9.83
C GLN A 155 -10.34 16.73 -11.04
N ILE A 156 -9.32 15.89 -10.91
CA ILE A 156 -8.87 14.92 -11.92
C ILE A 156 -10.02 13.96 -12.25
N LYS A 157 -10.22 13.68 -13.54
CA LYS A 157 -11.28 12.81 -14.07
C LYS A 157 -10.71 11.64 -14.87
N ASP A 158 -9.72 11.91 -15.70
CA ASP A 158 -9.13 10.96 -16.63
C ASP A 158 -7.70 10.64 -16.20
N LEU A 159 -7.34 9.35 -16.22
CA LEU A 159 -6.04 8.81 -15.84
C LEU A 159 -5.12 8.52 -17.04
N THR A 160 -5.57 8.76 -18.28
CA THR A 160 -4.78 8.59 -19.50
C THR A 160 -3.44 9.33 -19.42
N GLY A 161 -2.38 8.63 -19.85
CA GLY A 161 -0.98 9.01 -19.69
C GLY A 161 -0.28 8.24 -18.56
N LEU A 162 -1.01 7.80 -17.52
CA LEU A 162 -0.41 6.99 -16.43
C LEU A 162 0.05 5.61 -16.91
N GLU A 163 -0.51 5.06 -17.99
CA GLU A 163 -0.07 3.79 -18.57
C GLU A 163 1.40 3.81 -19.03
N HIS A 164 1.98 5.00 -19.20
CA HIS A 164 3.40 5.20 -19.55
C HIS A 164 4.32 5.33 -18.33
N CYS A 165 3.77 5.39 -17.11
CA CYS A 165 4.53 5.53 -15.86
C CYS A 165 5.02 4.15 -15.35
N HIS A 166 5.85 3.46 -16.14
CA HIS A 166 6.24 2.06 -15.89
C HIS A 166 6.96 1.81 -14.54
N ALA A 167 7.54 2.85 -13.94
CA ALA A 167 8.18 2.79 -12.63
C ALA A 167 7.25 3.12 -11.45
N LEU A 168 5.98 3.44 -11.69
CA LEU A 168 5.05 3.96 -10.68
C LEU A 168 4.78 2.92 -9.57
N MET A 169 4.99 3.34 -8.33
CA MET A 169 4.81 2.54 -7.11
C MET A 169 3.74 3.12 -6.18
N LEU A 170 3.56 4.45 -6.17
CA LEU A 170 2.62 5.14 -5.30
C LEU A 170 1.70 6.11 -6.07
N ILE A 171 0.41 6.02 -5.80
CA ILE A 171 -0.62 6.96 -6.26
C ILE A 171 -1.38 7.51 -5.04
N ASP A 172 -1.45 8.84 -4.90
CA ASP A 172 -2.41 9.50 -4.02
C ASP A 172 -3.23 10.54 -4.81
N LEU A 173 -4.43 10.11 -5.23
CA LEU A 173 -5.37 10.89 -6.03
C LEU A 173 -6.73 10.98 -5.33
N ARG A 174 -6.72 11.12 -4.01
CA ARG A 174 -7.93 11.31 -3.20
C ARG A 174 -8.71 12.58 -3.55
N ASN A 175 -10.01 12.56 -3.28
CA ASN A 175 -10.93 13.70 -3.44
C ASN A 175 -10.93 14.27 -4.87
N ASN A 176 -11.08 13.38 -5.86
CA ASN A 176 -11.12 13.72 -7.28
C ASN A 176 -12.44 13.25 -7.90
N GLN A 177 -12.49 13.05 -9.21
CA GLN A 177 -13.69 12.67 -9.96
C GLN A 177 -13.43 11.44 -10.85
N ILE A 178 -12.44 10.62 -10.49
CA ILE A 178 -11.97 9.45 -11.24
C ILE A 178 -13.05 8.36 -11.19
N SER A 179 -13.41 7.82 -12.36
CA SER A 179 -14.33 6.67 -12.49
C SER A 179 -13.74 5.48 -13.25
N ASP A 180 -12.63 5.66 -13.96
CA ASP A 180 -11.95 4.61 -14.74
C ASP A 180 -10.53 4.38 -14.21
N LEU A 181 -10.15 3.11 -14.09
CA LEU A 181 -8.82 2.65 -13.65
C LEU A 181 -8.06 1.92 -14.77
N THR A 182 -8.62 1.85 -15.98
CA THR A 182 -7.99 1.21 -17.15
C THR A 182 -6.56 1.71 -17.42
N PRO A 183 -6.24 3.02 -17.33
CA PRO A 183 -4.88 3.52 -17.53
C PRO A 183 -3.83 2.97 -16.54
N ILE A 184 -4.24 2.53 -15.33
CA ILE A 184 -3.31 1.98 -14.33
C ILE A 184 -3.27 0.43 -14.31
N ALA A 185 -4.09 -0.24 -15.12
CA ALA A 185 -4.30 -1.70 -15.08
C ALA A 185 -3.03 -2.54 -15.25
N ASN A 186 -2.05 -2.04 -16.00
CA ASN A 186 -0.80 -2.75 -16.29
C ASN A 186 0.40 -2.30 -15.44
N LEU A 187 0.21 -1.38 -14.49
CA LEU A 187 1.29 -0.81 -13.67
C LEU A 187 1.65 -1.75 -12.51
N LYS A 188 2.17 -2.93 -12.83
CA LYS A 188 2.48 -4.05 -11.91
C LYS A 188 3.47 -3.74 -10.78
N ARG A 189 4.06 -2.54 -10.76
CA ARG A 189 4.95 -2.06 -9.68
C ARG A 189 4.21 -1.25 -8.60
N LEU A 190 2.91 -0.96 -8.79
CA LEU A 190 2.08 -0.30 -7.80
C LEU A 190 2.01 -1.11 -6.50
N GLN A 191 2.28 -0.42 -5.39
CA GLN A 191 2.28 -0.96 -4.03
C GLN A 191 1.37 -0.17 -3.10
N SER A 192 1.13 1.11 -3.38
CA SER A 192 0.27 1.98 -2.58
C SER A 192 -0.62 2.81 -3.49
N VAL A 193 -1.93 2.56 -3.45
CA VAL A 193 -2.92 3.28 -4.27
C VAL A 193 -4.00 3.85 -3.36
N THR A 194 -4.11 5.18 -3.35
CA THR A 194 -5.05 5.94 -2.52
C THR A 194 -5.97 6.74 -3.43
N LEU A 195 -7.22 6.29 -3.52
CA LEU A 195 -8.27 6.77 -4.43
C LEU A 195 -9.57 7.11 -3.67
N ALA A 196 -9.48 7.32 -2.35
CA ALA A 196 -10.66 7.67 -1.56
C ALA A 196 -11.33 8.97 -2.01
N GLY A 197 -12.66 9.04 -1.97
CA GLY A 197 -13.41 10.22 -2.43
C GLY A 197 -13.33 10.41 -3.95
N ASN A 198 -13.71 9.37 -4.71
CA ASN A 198 -13.78 9.38 -6.17
C ASN A 198 -15.15 8.85 -6.62
N ARG A 199 -15.27 8.35 -7.86
CA ARG A 199 -16.51 7.86 -8.49
C ARG A 199 -16.37 6.42 -8.96
N LEU A 200 -15.56 5.62 -8.26
CA LEU A 200 -15.26 4.23 -8.64
C LEU A 200 -16.45 3.32 -8.35
N LYS A 201 -16.87 2.54 -9.35
CA LYS A 201 -17.92 1.51 -9.22
C LYS A 201 -17.38 0.09 -9.30
N THR A 202 -16.19 -0.08 -9.86
CA THR A 202 -15.54 -1.38 -10.06
C THR A 202 -14.04 -1.25 -9.85
N LEU A 203 -13.42 -2.34 -9.39
CA LEU A 203 -11.98 -2.49 -9.23
C LEU A 203 -11.39 -3.45 -10.28
N GLU A 204 -12.19 -3.91 -11.25
CA GLU A 204 -11.78 -4.91 -12.26
C GLU A 204 -10.46 -4.57 -13.00
N PRO A 205 -10.16 -3.31 -13.38
CA PRO A 205 -8.89 -3.00 -14.03
C PRO A 205 -7.65 -3.27 -13.16
N ILE A 206 -7.76 -3.22 -11.82
CA ILE A 206 -6.61 -3.40 -10.91
C ILE A 206 -6.40 -4.85 -10.47
N LYS A 207 -7.18 -5.82 -10.96
CA LYS A 207 -7.18 -7.22 -10.47
C LYS A 207 -5.85 -7.98 -10.58
N GLU A 208 -5.00 -7.61 -11.53
CA GLU A 208 -3.68 -8.23 -11.73
C GLU A 208 -2.53 -7.47 -11.03
N LEU A 209 -2.85 -6.42 -10.25
CA LEU A 209 -1.86 -5.66 -9.47
C LEU A 209 -1.50 -6.37 -8.15
N THR A 210 -1.01 -7.61 -8.24
CA THR A 210 -0.71 -8.49 -7.09
C THR A 210 0.44 -8.01 -6.19
N GLY A 211 1.16 -6.94 -6.60
CA GLY A 211 2.16 -6.23 -5.80
C GLY A 211 1.58 -5.26 -4.76
N MET A 212 0.26 -5.00 -4.79
CA MET A 212 -0.43 -4.06 -3.90
C MET A 212 -0.19 -4.39 -2.41
N GLN A 213 0.10 -3.38 -1.60
CA GLN A 213 0.30 -3.47 -0.15
C GLN A 213 -0.67 -2.56 0.61
N LEU A 214 -0.98 -1.38 0.05
CA LEU A 214 -2.01 -0.47 0.55
C LEU A 214 -2.99 -0.16 -0.58
N LEU A 215 -4.27 -0.41 -0.35
CA LEU A 215 -5.36 0.04 -1.21
C LEU A 215 -6.38 0.80 -0.35
N ASP A 216 -6.62 2.05 -0.70
CA ASP A 216 -7.69 2.87 -0.13
C ASP A 216 -8.62 3.35 -1.24
N VAL A 217 -9.83 2.82 -1.24
CA VAL A 217 -10.93 3.17 -2.17
C VAL A 217 -12.16 3.62 -1.39
N SER A 218 -11.97 4.14 -0.17
CA SER A 218 -13.05 4.62 0.69
C SER A 218 -13.87 5.75 0.02
N ARG A 219 -15.13 5.96 0.37
CA ARG A 219 -15.97 7.04 -0.21
C ARG A 219 -16.05 6.95 -1.74
N ASN A 220 -16.51 5.80 -2.22
CA ASN A 220 -16.75 5.50 -3.63
C ASN A 220 -18.12 4.77 -3.77
N GLU A 221 -18.37 4.10 -4.89
CA GLU A 221 -19.59 3.32 -5.15
C GLU A 221 -19.28 1.83 -5.39
N VAL A 222 -18.18 1.32 -4.81
CA VAL A 222 -17.72 -0.07 -4.99
C VAL A 222 -18.66 -1.05 -4.30
N GLN A 223 -18.98 -2.14 -4.99
CA GLN A 223 -19.81 -3.25 -4.48
C GLN A 223 -19.05 -4.58 -4.49
N ASP A 224 -18.28 -4.85 -5.56
CA ASP A 224 -17.56 -6.10 -5.75
C ASP A 224 -16.07 -5.98 -5.38
N LEU A 225 -15.63 -6.84 -4.46
CA LEU A 225 -14.23 -6.98 -4.04
C LEU A 225 -13.49 -8.14 -4.74
N LYS A 226 -14.13 -8.91 -5.62
CA LYS A 226 -13.52 -10.01 -6.37
C LYS A 226 -12.18 -9.66 -7.05
N PRO A 227 -11.98 -8.44 -7.61
CA PRO A 227 -10.67 -8.03 -8.13
C PRO A 227 -9.51 -8.10 -7.11
N LEU A 228 -9.79 -8.10 -5.81
CA LEU A 228 -8.78 -8.13 -4.74
C LEU A 228 -8.28 -9.54 -4.40
N GLU A 229 -8.96 -10.61 -4.83
CA GLU A 229 -8.72 -12.00 -4.43
C GLU A 229 -7.25 -12.44 -4.58
N LYS A 230 -6.56 -11.94 -5.61
CA LYS A 230 -5.15 -12.28 -5.90
C LYS A 230 -4.13 -11.38 -5.20
N MET A 231 -4.55 -10.35 -4.46
CA MET A 231 -3.65 -9.36 -3.84
C MET A 231 -3.02 -9.87 -2.55
N SER A 232 -2.34 -11.03 -2.62
CA SER A 232 -1.72 -11.73 -1.48
C SER A 232 -0.60 -10.97 -0.77
N ASN A 233 -0.26 -9.75 -1.20
CA ASN A 233 0.66 -8.83 -0.54
C ASN A 233 -0.04 -7.67 0.19
N LEU A 234 -1.37 -7.59 0.12
CA LEU A 234 -2.16 -6.53 0.73
C LEU A 234 -2.04 -6.59 2.26
N ARG A 235 -1.76 -5.43 2.85
CA ARG A 235 -1.52 -5.23 4.28
C ARG A 235 -2.56 -4.29 4.87
N THR A 236 -2.88 -3.24 4.14
CA THR A 236 -3.83 -2.21 4.53
C THR A 236 -4.91 -2.12 3.46
N LEU A 237 -6.17 -2.32 3.84
CA LEU A 237 -7.31 -2.20 2.96
C LEU A 237 -8.34 -1.27 3.59
N TYR A 238 -8.63 -0.16 2.92
CA TYR A 238 -9.68 0.78 3.32
C TYR A 238 -10.74 0.84 2.22
N ILE A 239 -11.95 0.42 2.57
CA ILE A 239 -13.14 0.36 1.72
C ILE A 239 -14.33 1.07 2.38
N ALA A 240 -14.06 1.96 3.34
CA ALA A 240 -15.09 2.63 4.12
C ALA A 240 -16.05 3.45 3.23
N GLU A 241 -17.30 3.63 3.62
CA GLU A 241 -18.28 4.45 2.88
C GLU A 241 -18.41 3.99 1.40
N ASN A 242 -18.77 2.72 1.20
CA ASN A 242 -19.03 2.07 -0.09
C ASN A 242 -20.36 1.28 -0.01
N ARG A 243 -20.59 0.31 -0.91
CA ARG A 243 -21.78 -0.56 -0.94
C ARG A 243 -21.39 -2.04 -0.95
N VAL A 244 -20.37 -2.40 -0.18
CA VAL A 244 -19.87 -3.78 -0.10
C VAL A 244 -20.78 -4.60 0.82
N ALA A 245 -21.30 -5.72 0.32
CA ALA A 245 -22.19 -6.62 1.06
C ALA A 245 -21.49 -7.89 1.60
N THR A 246 -20.30 -8.24 1.10
CA THR A 246 -19.51 -9.39 1.57
C THR A 246 -18.00 -9.13 1.54
N LEU A 247 -17.27 -9.80 2.42
CA LEU A 247 -15.81 -9.81 2.50
C LEU A 247 -15.19 -11.13 1.97
N ASP A 248 -15.97 -12.04 1.37
CA ASP A 248 -15.46 -13.34 0.89
C ASP A 248 -14.20 -13.22 0.01
N PRO A 249 -14.08 -12.26 -0.93
CA PRO A 249 -12.88 -12.13 -1.76
C PRO A 249 -11.58 -11.81 -0.99
N ILE A 250 -11.68 -11.31 0.24
CA ILE A 250 -10.51 -10.97 1.06
C ILE A 250 -10.20 -12.02 2.14
N ALA A 251 -11.00 -13.08 2.28
CA ALA A 251 -10.84 -14.13 3.30
C ALA A 251 -9.43 -14.77 3.31
N GLY A 252 -8.83 -14.94 2.12
CA GLY A 252 -7.49 -15.51 1.93
C GLY A 252 -6.33 -14.52 2.11
N LEU A 253 -6.59 -13.23 2.29
CA LEU A 253 -5.56 -12.18 2.33
C LEU A 253 -4.93 -12.04 3.73
N SER A 254 -4.34 -13.13 4.21
CA SER A 254 -3.83 -13.31 5.58
C SER A 254 -2.75 -12.32 6.05
N LYS A 255 -2.19 -11.49 5.16
CA LYS A 255 -1.24 -10.41 5.50
C LYS A 255 -1.90 -9.08 5.88
N ILE A 256 -3.24 -8.97 5.79
CA ILE A 256 -3.97 -7.78 6.23
C ILE A 256 -3.79 -7.61 7.75
N TRP A 257 -3.26 -6.45 8.16
CA TRP A 257 -3.07 -6.07 9.55
C TRP A 257 -3.97 -4.88 9.97
N SER A 258 -4.53 -4.17 8.99
CA SER A 258 -5.46 -3.05 9.14
C SER A 258 -6.57 -3.12 8.07
N LEU A 259 -7.82 -3.22 8.50
CA LEU A 259 -9.01 -3.20 7.64
C LEU A 259 -9.99 -2.13 8.16
N ASP A 260 -10.40 -1.23 7.26
CA ASP A 260 -11.56 -0.36 7.48
C ASP A 260 -12.63 -0.68 6.44
N ALA A 261 -13.74 -1.22 6.92
CA ALA A 261 -14.94 -1.53 6.14
C ALA A 261 -16.18 -0.86 6.72
N SER A 262 -16.01 0.24 7.46
CA SER A 262 -17.10 1.01 8.03
C SER A 262 -18.03 1.62 6.95
N GLY A 263 -19.31 1.84 7.24
CA GLY A 263 -20.25 2.46 6.29
C GLY A 263 -20.44 1.63 5.02
N ASN A 264 -20.79 0.35 5.18
CA ASN A 264 -21.05 -0.59 4.10
C ASN A 264 -22.35 -1.38 4.39
N GLU A 265 -22.62 -2.44 3.63
CA GLU A 265 -23.84 -3.25 3.72
C GLU A 265 -23.55 -4.64 4.36
N LEU A 266 -22.49 -4.75 5.16
CA LEU A 266 -22.02 -6.02 5.71
C LEU A 266 -22.98 -6.56 6.78
N LYS A 267 -23.26 -7.86 6.69
CA LYS A 267 -24.05 -8.63 7.67
C LYS A 267 -23.29 -9.82 8.22
N ASN A 268 -22.70 -10.61 7.32
CA ASN A 268 -21.79 -11.69 7.69
C ASN A 268 -20.34 -11.18 7.64
N VAL A 269 -19.57 -11.50 8.68
CA VAL A 269 -18.13 -11.22 8.79
C VAL A 269 -17.29 -12.48 8.96
N ASP A 270 -17.84 -13.68 8.73
CA ASP A 270 -17.10 -14.96 8.65
C ASP A 270 -15.73 -14.86 7.94
N PRO A 271 -15.60 -14.18 6.78
CA PRO A 271 -14.32 -14.00 6.09
C PRO A 271 -13.20 -13.39 6.94
N VAL A 272 -13.52 -12.56 7.94
CA VAL A 272 -12.48 -11.91 8.77
C VAL A 272 -11.73 -12.91 9.63
N ALA A 273 -12.31 -14.08 9.95
CA ALA A 273 -11.67 -15.10 10.77
C ALA A 273 -10.34 -15.63 10.17
N GLY A 274 -10.14 -15.50 8.84
CA GLY A 274 -8.89 -15.85 8.16
C GLY A 274 -7.76 -14.81 8.33
N LEU A 275 -8.08 -13.59 8.79
CA LEU A 275 -7.16 -12.45 8.84
C LEU A 275 -6.29 -12.47 10.11
N GLN A 276 -5.51 -13.54 10.29
CA GLN A 276 -4.78 -13.84 11.53
C GLN A 276 -3.74 -12.79 11.98
N TRP A 277 -3.36 -11.85 11.09
CA TRP A 277 -2.46 -10.72 11.41
C TRP A 277 -3.19 -9.40 11.70
N ILE A 278 -4.52 -9.38 11.72
CA ILE A 278 -5.31 -8.16 11.92
C ILE A 278 -5.15 -7.59 13.34
N THR A 279 -4.82 -6.30 13.40
CA THR A 279 -4.63 -5.54 14.65
C THR A 279 -5.59 -4.36 14.77
N SER A 280 -6.10 -3.87 13.64
CA SER A 280 -7.14 -2.84 13.57
C SER A 280 -8.24 -3.31 12.63
N LEU A 281 -9.47 -3.41 13.16
CA LEU A 281 -10.67 -3.78 12.43
C LEU A 281 -11.76 -2.74 12.71
N ASP A 282 -12.18 -2.03 11.66
CA ASP A 282 -13.30 -1.11 11.71
C ASP A 282 -14.47 -1.65 10.88
N LEU A 283 -15.60 -1.85 11.55
CA LEU A 283 -16.85 -2.36 10.99
C LEU A 283 -18.03 -1.43 11.33
N ARG A 284 -17.77 -0.19 11.77
CA ARG A 284 -18.82 0.76 12.19
C ARG A 284 -19.86 1.00 11.09
N ASN A 285 -21.10 1.27 11.46
CA ASN A 285 -22.18 1.60 10.50
C ASN A 285 -22.35 0.48 9.44
N ASN A 286 -22.64 -0.73 9.90
CA ASN A 286 -22.99 -1.90 9.08
C ASN A 286 -24.23 -2.59 9.73
N SER A 287 -24.56 -3.82 9.32
CA SER A 287 -25.62 -4.65 9.92
C SER A 287 -25.07 -5.95 10.49
N VAL A 288 -23.87 -5.91 11.08
CA VAL A 288 -23.23 -7.08 11.70
C VAL A 288 -23.98 -7.43 12.99
N SER A 289 -24.37 -8.69 13.17
CA SER A 289 -25.04 -9.16 14.39
C SER A 289 -24.30 -10.29 15.11
N ASP A 290 -23.50 -11.09 14.40
CA ASP A 290 -22.64 -12.13 14.97
C ASP A 290 -21.17 -11.67 15.00
N VAL A 291 -20.57 -11.74 16.18
CA VAL A 291 -19.16 -11.41 16.45
C VAL A 291 -18.28 -12.65 16.66
N THR A 292 -18.84 -13.86 16.56
CA THR A 292 -18.12 -15.14 16.66
C THR A 292 -16.93 -15.27 15.69
N PRO A 293 -16.96 -14.73 14.45
CA PRO A 293 -15.77 -14.71 13.58
C PRO A 293 -14.64 -13.84 14.13
N ILE A 294 -15.00 -12.73 14.78
CA ILE A 294 -14.06 -11.75 15.34
C ILE A 294 -13.37 -12.31 16.59
N ALA A 295 -14.09 -13.12 17.38
CA ALA A 295 -13.56 -13.83 18.54
C ALA A 295 -12.39 -14.80 18.23
N LYS A 296 -12.18 -15.16 16.96
CA LYS A 296 -11.09 -16.03 16.48
C LYS A 296 -9.78 -15.28 16.18
N LEU A 297 -9.73 -13.96 16.38
CA LEU A 297 -8.61 -13.10 15.98
C LEU A 297 -7.60 -12.88 17.12
N PRO A 298 -6.37 -13.43 17.03
CA PRO A 298 -5.47 -13.56 18.18
C PRO A 298 -4.67 -12.29 18.54
N GLY A 299 -4.83 -11.20 17.79
CA GLY A 299 -3.94 -10.03 17.84
C GLY A 299 -4.62 -8.65 17.75
N LEU A 300 -5.94 -8.58 17.92
CA LEU A 300 -6.69 -7.32 17.83
C LEU A 300 -6.27 -6.31 18.91
N LYS A 301 -5.98 -5.07 18.48
CA LYS A 301 -5.65 -3.92 19.34
C LYS A 301 -6.69 -2.81 19.26
N THR A 302 -7.43 -2.76 18.17
CA THR A 302 -8.54 -1.83 17.96
C THR A 302 -9.65 -2.54 17.22
N LEU A 303 -10.85 -2.54 17.80
CA LEU A 303 -12.06 -3.10 17.24
C LEU A 303 -13.18 -2.07 17.38
N LEU A 304 -13.65 -1.56 16.25
CA LEU A 304 -14.72 -0.57 16.17
C LEU A 304 -15.97 -1.24 15.59
N LEU A 305 -17.02 -1.31 16.39
CA LEU A 305 -18.27 -2.02 16.10
C LEU A 305 -19.50 -1.12 16.25
N GLU A 306 -19.34 0.19 16.42
CA GLU A 306 -20.45 1.11 16.66
C GLU A 306 -21.48 1.08 15.52
N ASN A 307 -22.76 1.27 15.87
CA ASN A 307 -23.89 1.30 14.94
C ASN A 307 -23.96 0.02 14.06
N ASN A 308 -24.24 -1.10 14.72
CA ASN A 308 -24.45 -2.43 14.14
C ASN A 308 -25.63 -3.12 14.86
N ASP A 309 -25.97 -4.35 14.46
CA ASP A 309 -27.11 -5.12 14.97
C ASP A 309 -26.73 -6.12 16.09
N ILE A 310 -25.60 -5.91 16.78
CA ILE A 310 -25.05 -6.84 17.78
C ILE A 310 -25.95 -6.86 19.02
N LYS A 311 -26.27 -8.09 19.48
CA LYS A 311 -27.08 -8.33 20.69
C LYS A 311 -26.39 -9.19 21.73
N ASP A 312 -25.40 -10.00 21.31
CA ASP A 312 -24.63 -10.88 22.18
C ASP A 312 -23.13 -10.55 22.07
N LEU A 313 -22.48 -10.40 23.21
CA LEU A 313 -21.02 -10.19 23.33
C LEU A 313 -20.31 -11.42 23.90
N SER A 314 -21.03 -12.49 24.25
CA SER A 314 -20.48 -13.71 24.84
C SER A 314 -19.28 -14.30 24.07
N PRO A 315 -19.26 -14.32 22.71
CA PRO A 315 -18.08 -14.79 21.98
C PRO A 315 -16.82 -13.95 22.23
N LEU A 316 -16.97 -12.62 22.33
CA LEU A 316 -15.85 -11.71 22.62
C LEU A 316 -15.41 -11.79 24.08
N VAL A 317 -16.36 -11.94 25.02
CA VAL A 317 -16.07 -12.16 26.45
C VAL A 317 -15.24 -13.44 26.62
N GLN A 318 -15.72 -14.57 26.11
CA GLN A 318 -15.05 -15.88 26.21
C GLN A 318 -13.66 -15.86 25.57
N ALA A 319 -13.49 -15.20 24.41
CA ALA A 319 -12.19 -15.07 23.78
C ALA A 319 -11.21 -14.21 24.61
N CYS A 320 -11.69 -13.13 25.24
CA CYS A 320 -10.85 -12.29 26.10
C CYS A 320 -10.47 -13.00 27.41
N GLU A 321 -11.39 -13.77 28.00
CA GLU A 321 -11.13 -14.58 29.20
C GLU A 321 -10.13 -15.70 28.90
N ALA A 322 -10.26 -16.37 27.76
CA ALA A 322 -9.33 -17.41 27.31
C ALA A 322 -7.93 -16.85 27.02
N ASP A 323 -7.83 -15.69 26.35
CA ASP A 323 -6.54 -15.00 26.17
C ASP A 323 -5.95 -14.60 27.52
N LYS A 324 -6.75 -14.04 28.42
CA LYS A 324 -6.33 -13.60 29.75
C LYS A 324 -5.77 -14.73 30.62
N ALA A 325 -6.37 -15.92 30.54
CA ALA A 325 -5.92 -17.11 31.24
C ALA A 325 -4.72 -17.81 30.58
N GLY A 326 -4.49 -17.55 29.28
CA GLY A 326 -3.41 -18.12 28.48
C GLY A 326 -2.24 -17.16 28.26
N GLU A 327 -1.92 -16.89 27.01
CA GLU A 327 -0.76 -16.08 26.60
C GLU A 327 -0.96 -14.55 26.81
N ASN A 328 -2.19 -14.09 27.09
CA ASN A 328 -2.53 -12.69 27.41
C ASN A 328 -2.00 -11.71 26.35
N ARG A 329 -2.22 -12.05 25.06
CA ARG A 329 -1.65 -11.38 23.88
C ARG A 329 -2.44 -10.16 23.40
N PHE A 330 -3.76 -10.17 23.53
CA PHE A 330 -4.62 -9.15 22.90
C PHE A 330 -5.58 -8.47 23.88
N ALA A 331 -6.19 -9.19 24.82
CA ALA A 331 -7.25 -8.64 25.66
C ALA A 331 -6.82 -7.38 26.47
N PRO A 332 -5.61 -7.30 27.08
CA PRO A 332 -5.16 -6.09 27.78
C PRO A 332 -4.86 -4.88 26.88
N TYR A 333 -4.70 -5.12 25.58
CA TYR A 333 -4.33 -4.11 24.58
C TYR A 333 -5.51 -3.72 23.68
N LEU A 334 -6.59 -4.50 23.73
CA LEU A 334 -7.80 -4.29 22.94
C LEU A 334 -8.53 -3.02 23.38
N ARG A 335 -8.71 -2.10 22.43
CA ARG A 335 -9.69 -1.01 22.52
C ARG A 335 -10.93 -1.41 21.74
N LEU A 336 -12.07 -1.44 22.43
CA LEU A 336 -13.33 -1.94 21.91
C LEU A 336 -14.39 -0.84 22.01
N TYR A 337 -14.98 -0.47 20.87
CA TYR A 337 -16.00 0.57 20.78
C TYR A 337 -17.33 -0.09 20.35
N LEU A 338 -18.41 0.16 21.10
CA LEU A 338 -19.67 -0.61 21.01
C LEU A 338 -20.95 0.24 20.91
N GLY A 339 -20.84 1.57 20.87
CA GLY A 339 -21.99 2.47 20.86
C GLY A 339 -23.02 2.18 19.76
N GLY A 340 -24.31 2.40 20.02
CA GLY A 340 -25.36 2.25 19.01
C GLY A 340 -25.71 0.80 18.61
N ASN A 341 -25.23 -0.22 19.31
CA ASN A 341 -25.69 -1.60 19.15
C ASN A 341 -26.90 -1.93 20.04
N PRO A 342 -27.87 -2.73 19.59
CA PRO A 342 -29.08 -3.11 20.34
C PRO A 342 -28.83 -4.20 21.41
N ILE A 343 -27.73 -4.09 22.16
CA ILE A 343 -27.38 -5.00 23.26
C ILE A 343 -28.26 -4.67 24.47
N PRO A 344 -29.04 -5.63 25.00
CA PRO A 344 -29.88 -5.37 26.17
C PRO A 344 -29.03 -5.02 27.40
N GLU A 345 -29.56 -4.10 28.23
CA GLU A 345 -28.75 -3.32 29.19
C GLU A 345 -28.03 -4.18 30.25
N LYS A 346 -28.71 -5.23 30.74
CA LYS A 346 -28.17 -6.13 31.77
C LYS A 346 -27.00 -6.94 31.21
N GLU A 347 -27.18 -7.51 30.03
CA GLU A 347 -26.19 -8.28 29.28
C GLU A 347 -25.01 -7.39 28.89
N ARG A 348 -25.28 -6.16 28.44
CA ARG A 348 -24.25 -5.13 28.16
C ARG A 348 -23.42 -4.84 29.40
N SER A 349 -24.04 -4.56 30.55
CA SER A 349 -23.32 -4.27 31.80
C SER A 349 -22.44 -5.45 32.23
N ALA A 350 -22.98 -6.67 32.24
CA ALA A 350 -22.23 -7.88 32.60
C ALA A 350 -21.05 -8.15 31.64
N ALA A 351 -21.26 -8.03 30.33
CA ALA A 351 -20.20 -8.23 29.34
C ALA A 351 -19.11 -7.14 29.45
N VAL A 352 -19.47 -5.88 29.69
CA VAL A 352 -18.50 -4.78 29.83
C VAL A 352 -17.68 -4.92 31.11
N GLU A 353 -18.25 -5.40 32.21
CA GLU A 353 -17.52 -5.77 33.43
C GLU A 353 -16.49 -6.88 33.15
N ALA A 354 -16.91 -7.99 32.53
CA ALA A 354 -16.03 -9.12 32.22
C ALA A 354 -14.89 -8.75 31.24
N LEU A 355 -15.20 -7.98 30.19
CA LEU A 355 -14.20 -7.46 29.25
C LEU A 355 -13.17 -6.56 29.96
N LYS A 356 -13.61 -5.66 30.85
CA LYS A 356 -12.71 -4.82 31.65
C LYS A 356 -11.84 -5.64 32.61
N ALA A 357 -12.37 -6.71 33.20
CA ALA A 357 -11.58 -7.63 34.05
C ALA A 357 -10.45 -8.33 33.26
N CYS A 358 -10.64 -8.58 31.97
CA CYS A 358 -9.59 -9.07 31.08
C CYS A 358 -8.53 -8.00 30.73
N GLY A 359 -8.83 -6.73 30.98
CA GLY A 359 -8.00 -5.56 30.64
C GLY A 359 -8.46 -4.80 29.38
N VAL A 360 -9.59 -5.18 28.78
CA VAL A 360 -10.12 -4.55 27.57
C VAL A 360 -10.56 -3.12 27.86
N ARG A 361 -10.13 -2.19 27.01
CA ARG A 361 -10.51 -0.77 27.07
C ARG A 361 -11.80 -0.55 26.30
N VAL A 362 -12.93 -0.86 26.94
CA VAL A 362 -14.26 -0.57 26.37
C VAL A 362 -14.54 0.93 26.37
N LYS A 363 -15.12 1.44 25.27
CA LYS A 363 -15.48 2.84 25.02
C LYS A 363 -16.93 2.99 24.57
#